data_AF-A0A9P9ISC8-F1
#
_entry.id   AF-A0A9P9ISC8-F1
#
_cell.length_a   1.000
_cell.length_b   1.000
_cell.length_c   1.000
_cell.angle_alpha   90.00
_cell.angle_beta   90.00
_cell.angle_gamma   90.00
#
_symmetry.space_group_name_H-M   'P 1'
#
loop_
_entity.id
_entity.type
_entity.pdbx_description
1 polymer ?
#
loop_
_entity_poly.entity_id
_entity_poly.type
_entity_poly.pdbx_seq_one_letter_code
_entity_poly.pdbx_strand_id
1 'polypeptide(L)'
;MLSNDQRTEKAVDKQAQNELKLLNRSMIDKATEIVTNNEPASDLWPQFRQVILNYKSTRSKILESQNPKPELSDPETKVEPKRHDSFNHTIPEEDIYVLWPLLSTLENVLKITPTVTGVVIQNEQASISRSILSNLLVQGELLYQYAVRAVIRIFPDIVVKINKSCDTTEVHVLHHIHEHSQNIPAPIPFGMIKIGKWSYTFISFIQGVPLDRIWGDLTTDRKCYVREKLNAIFTELRRLPGPSKEGYLGGGTPPICKGGHRFTKISSSPIVNETQFNSFLLDDSWLEPAQLQYVQMSLPSDHRIVMTHGDLCPLNILVESEHILDITGVVDWETGGAYPEYWEYVNAFKSSFNNRGDWCLYLPEAAVGRYFDEYARYCAIGRFAKE
;
A
#
# COMPACT_ATOMS: atom_id res chain seq x y z
N MET A 1 -38.10 26.66 25.71
CA MET A 1 -36.81 27.04 26.32
C MET A 1 -35.81 25.95 25.97
N LEU A 2 -34.90 26.21 25.02
CA LEU A 2 -33.82 25.28 24.68
C LEU A 2 -32.83 25.26 25.87
N SER A 3 -32.45 24.06 26.33
CA SER A 3 -31.59 23.87 27.50
C SER A 3 -30.23 24.56 27.31
N ASN A 4 -29.66 25.05 28.41
CA ASN A 4 -28.40 25.79 28.41
C ASN A 4 -27.24 24.99 27.80
N ASP A 5 -27.24 23.65 27.87
CA ASP A 5 -26.16 22.79 27.35
C ASP A 5 -26.02 22.82 25.81
N GLN A 6 -27.13 22.80 25.07
CA GLN A 6 -27.08 22.85 23.60
C GLN A 6 -26.59 24.20 23.05
N ARG A 7 -26.68 25.28 23.84
CA ARG A 7 -26.11 26.59 23.48
C ARG A 7 -24.60 26.61 23.67
N THR A 8 -24.10 25.91 24.69
CA THR A 8 -22.68 25.87 25.04
C THR A 8 -21.89 24.99 24.05
N GLU A 9 -22.38 23.79 23.71
CA GLU A 9 -21.75 22.93 22.69
C GLU A 9 -21.69 23.60 21.30
N LYS A 10 -22.79 24.21 20.86
CA LYS A 10 -22.82 24.96 19.60
C LYS A 10 -21.91 26.19 19.61
N ALA A 11 -21.63 26.78 20.77
CA ALA A 11 -20.71 27.90 20.90
C ALA A 11 -19.25 27.44 20.84
N VAL A 12 -18.91 26.31 21.48
CA VAL A 12 -17.57 25.69 21.48
C VAL A 12 -17.19 25.19 20.08
N ASP A 13 -18.10 24.51 19.39
CA ASP A 13 -17.90 24.04 18.00
C ASP A 13 -17.67 25.21 17.04
N LYS A 14 -18.44 26.30 17.21
CA LYS A 14 -18.30 27.52 16.41
C LYS A 14 -17.00 28.28 16.70
N GLN A 15 -16.51 28.25 17.93
CA GLN A 15 -15.24 28.86 18.31
C GLN A 15 -14.07 28.13 17.66
N ALA A 16 -14.02 26.80 17.78
CA ALA A 16 -12.92 26.04 17.24
C ALA A 16 -12.93 26.03 15.69
N GLN A 17 -14.12 26.08 15.07
CA GLN A 17 -14.23 26.31 13.62
C GLN A 17 -13.65 27.68 13.20
N ASN A 18 -13.82 28.72 14.03
CA ASN A 18 -13.20 30.03 13.79
C ASN A 18 -11.68 30.00 13.98
N GLU A 19 -11.18 29.29 14.99
CA GLU A 19 -9.73 29.10 15.23
C GLU A 19 -9.07 28.35 14.07
N LEU A 20 -9.72 27.31 13.53
CA LEU A 20 -9.24 26.60 12.34
C LEU A 20 -9.23 27.49 11.09
N LYS A 21 -10.24 28.35 10.91
CA LYS A 21 -10.26 29.33 9.80
C LYS A 21 -9.11 30.34 9.92
N LEU A 22 -8.85 30.84 11.12
CA LEU A 22 -7.74 31.75 11.40
C LEU A 22 -6.38 31.06 11.18
N LEU A 23 -6.23 29.81 11.61
CA LEU A 23 -5.02 29.03 11.39
C LEU A 23 -4.77 28.79 9.89
N ASN A 24 -5.81 28.47 9.12
CA ASN A 24 -5.71 28.32 7.67
C ASN A 24 -5.30 29.62 6.98
N ARG A 25 -5.87 30.75 7.40
CA ARG A 25 -5.49 32.07 6.86
C ARG A 25 -4.05 32.42 7.19
N SER A 26 -3.62 32.17 8.44
CA SER A 26 -2.22 32.36 8.84
C SER A 26 -1.25 31.50 8.04
N MET A 27 -1.65 30.28 7.64
CA MET A 27 -0.84 29.43 6.77
C MET A 27 -0.68 30.04 5.37
N ILE A 28 -1.76 30.60 4.81
CA ILE A 28 -1.72 31.30 3.52
C ILE A 28 -0.76 32.49 3.62
N ASP A 29 -0.90 33.32 4.65
CA ASP A 29 -0.07 34.51 4.84
C ASP A 29 1.42 34.14 4.97
N LYS A 30 1.75 33.10 5.76
CA LYS A 30 3.12 32.60 5.91
C LYS A 30 3.69 32.00 4.63
N ALA A 31 2.87 31.29 3.85
CA ALA A 31 3.28 30.75 2.56
C ALA A 31 3.58 31.90 1.58
N THR A 32 2.73 32.91 1.55
CA THR A 32 2.95 34.11 0.74
C THR A 32 4.21 34.84 1.18
N GLU A 33 4.45 34.99 2.49
CA GLU A 33 5.66 35.61 3.04
C GLU A 33 6.92 34.86 2.62
N ILE A 34 6.95 33.53 2.77
CA ILE A 34 8.09 32.69 2.35
C ILE A 34 8.36 32.86 0.85
N VAL A 35 7.32 32.86 0.02
CA VAL A 35 7.48 32.99 -1.44
C VAL A 35 7.91 34.41 -1.85
N THR A 36 7.46 35.44 -1.14
CA THR A 36 7.70 36.85 -1.52
C THR A 36 9.05 37.37 -1.00
N ASN A 37 9.49 36.89 0.18
CA ASN A 37 10.68 37.42 0.86
C ASN A 37 11.97 36.66 0.54
N ASN A 38 11.90 35.63 -0.30
CA ASN A 38 13.07 34.87 -0.74
C ASN A 38 13.28 35.03 -2.24
N GLU A 39 14.52 34.88 -2.69
CA GLU A 39 14.79 34.91 -4.13
C GLU A 39 14.07 33.73 -4.83
N PRO A 40 13.54 33.93 -6.05
CA PRO A 40 12.81 32.89 -6.79
C PRO A 40 13.59 31.58 -7.00
N ALA A 41 14.91 31.61 -6.94
CA ALA A 41 15.79 30.45 -7.11
C ALA A 41 16.21 29.77 -5.80
N SER A 42 15.78 30.30 -4.64
CA SER A 42 16.16 29.75 -3.33
C SER A 42 15.40 28.47 -2.99
N ASP A 43 16.05 27.55 -2.27
CA ASP A 43 15.35 26.42 -1.66
C ASP A 43 14.48 26.91 -0.49
N LEU A 44 13.17 26.95 -0.72
CA LEU A 44 12.18 27.39 0.27
C LEU A 44 11.77 26.26 1.22
N TRP A 45 12.18 25.01 0.96
CA TRP A 45 11.72 23.83 1.69
C TRP A 45 11.99 23.87 3.20
N PRO A 46 13.16 24.31 3.70
CA PRO A 46 13.41 24.40 5.14
C PRO A 46 12.40 25.29 5.87
N GLN A 47 12.00 26.41 5.24
CA GLN A 47 11.06 27.37 5.81
C GLN A 47 9.63 26.80 5.79
N PHE A 48 9.22 26.18 4.67
CA PHE A 48 7.94 25.50 4.58
C PHE A 48 7.82 24.34 5.58
N ARG A 49 8.88 23.56 5.77
CA ARG A 49 8.91 22.45 6.74
C ARG A 49 8.59 22.93 8.15
N GLN A 50 9.18 24.03 8.60
CA GLN A 50 8.93 24.58 9.93
C GLN A 50 7.49 25.08 10.08
N VAL A 51 6.96 25.76 9.06
CA VAL A 51 5.57 26.24 9.07
C VAL A 51 4.58 25.08 9.06
N ILE A 52 4.83 24.02 8.28
CA ILE A 52 4.00 22.81 8.24
C ILE A 52 3.98 22.08 9.58
N LEU A 53 5.13 21.93 10.25
CA LEU A 53 5.21 21.29 11.57
C LEU A 53 4.41 22.08 12.61
N ASN A 54 4.56 23.42 12.62
CA ASN A 54 3.81 24.29 13.52
C ASN A 54 2.31 24.26 13.22
N TYR A 55 1.91 24.25 11.95
CA TYR A 55 0.51 24.14 11.54
C TYR A 55 -0.11 22.82 12.02
N LYS A 56 0.57 21.69 11.81
CA LYS A 56 0.11 20.37 12.27
C LYS A 56 -0.05 20.31 13.79
N SER A 57 0.92 20.83 14.54
CA SER A 57 0.87 20.87 16.01
C SER A 57 -0.30 21.71 16.52
N THR A 58 -0.45 22.94 16.01
CA THR A 58 -1.52 23.85 16.44
C THR A 58 -2.90 23.35 16.04
N ARG A 59 -3.04 22.78 14.83
CA ARG A 59 -4.29 22.17 14.37
C ARG A 59 -4.70 21.01 15.28
N SER A 60 -3.75 20.17 15.69
CA SER A 60 -4.02 19.06 16.61
C SER A 60 -4.50 19.57 17.97
N LYS A 61 -3.88 20.61 18.52
CA LYS A 61 -4.31 21.24 19.78
C LYS A 61 -5.73 21.84 19.72
N ILE A 62 -6.11 22.47 18.60
CA ILE A 62 -7.46 23.03 18.39
C ILE A 62 -8.52 21.93 18.27
N LEU A 63 -8.13 20.75 17.77
CA LEU A 63 -9.03 19.60 17.67
C LEU A 63 -9.12 18.82 18.99
N GLU A 64 -8.02 18.74 19.74
CA GLU A 64 -7.97 18.13 21.08
C GLU A 64 -8.71 18.95 22.12
N SER A 65 -8.72 20.29 22.01
CA SER A 65 -9.50 21.16 22.91
C SER A 65 -11.02 21.02 22.74
N GLN A 66 -11.49 20.41 21.64
CA GLN A 66 -12.91 20.10 21.42
C GLN A 66 -13.34 18.77 22.06
N ASN A 67 -12.39 17.91 22.45
CA ASN A 67 -12.65 16.62 23.09
C ASN A 67 -11.56 16.33 24.14
N PRO A 68 -11.65 16.90 25.36
CA PRO A 68 -10.82 16.46 26.45
C PRO A 68 -11.05 14.95 26.69
N LYS A 69 -9.95 14.19 26.88
CA LYS A 69 -10.01 12.75 27.18
C LYS A 69 -11.03 12.49 28.30
N PRO A 70 -12.04 11.63 28.10
CA PRO A 70 -12.88 11.17 29.20
C PRO A 70 -12.06 10.32 30.16
N GLU A 71 -12.18 10.57 31.46
CA GLU A 71 -11.89 9.57 32.49
C GLU A 71 -12.78 8.35 32.27
N LEU A 72 -12.25 7.16 32.61
CA LEU A 72 -12.85 5.86 32.33
C LEU A 72 -14.31 5.76 32.84
N SER A 73 -15.24 5.54 31.92
CA SER A 73 -16.50 4.83 32.18
C SER A 73 -17.06 4.21 30.90
N ASP A 74 -17.75 3.07 31.08
CA ASP A 74 -18.19 2.01 30.15
C ASP A 74 -18.92 2.38 28.83
N PRO A 75 -19.06 1.42 27.89
CA PRO A 75 -19.22 1.68 26.46
C PRO A 75 -20.69 1.71 26.03
N GLU A 76 -21.16 2.85 25.51
CA GLU A 76 -22.34 2.86 24.65
C GLU A 76 -22.11 3.67 23.37
N THR A 77 -22.33 2.97 22.25
CA THR A 77 -22.63 3.48 20.90
C THR A 77 -21.64 4.47 20.28
N LYS A 78 -20.55 3.93 19.71
CA LYS A 78 -19.79 4.63 18.67
C LYS A 78 -20.60 4.64 17.37
N VAL A 79 -21.10 5.83 17.06
CA VAL A 79 -21.70 6.23 15.79
C VAL A 79 -20.72 5.94 14.64
N GLU A 80 -21.20 5.27 13.60
CA GLU A 80 -20.48 4.98 12.35
C GLU A 80 -19.84 6.26 11.76
N PRO A 81 -18.61 6.19 11.22
CA PRO A 81 -18.01 7.32 10.54
C PRO A 81 -18.79 7.65 9.27
N LYS A 82 -19.33 8.86 9.22
CA LYS A 82 -20.03 9.45 8.07
C LYS A 82 -19.22 9.30 6.78
N ARG A 83 -19.89 8.86 5.70
CA ARG A 83 -19.39 8.81 4.31
C ARG A 83 -18.57 10.06 3.96
N HIS A 84 -17.34 9.85 3.50
CA HIS A 84 -16.62 10.84 2.71
C HIS A 84 -16.99 10.62 1.23
N ASP A 85 -17.89 11.45 0.70
CA ASP A 85 -18.34 11.47 -0.71
C ASP A 85 -17.25 11.95 -1.71
N SER A 86 -15.96 11.67 -1.48
CA SER A 86 -14.84 12.28 -2.23
C SER A 86 -14.22 11.44 -3.35
N PHE A 87 -14.68 10.21 -3.60
CA PHE A 87 -14.17 9.40 -4.70
C PHE A 87 -14.91 9.72 -6.01
N ASN A 88 -14.38 10.67 -6.79
CA ASN A 88 -14.87 10.97 -8.13
C ASN A 88 -13.98 10.28 -9.18
N HIS A 89 -14.23 9.00 -9.44
CA HIS A 89 -13.60 8.25 -10.52
C HIS A 89 -14.55 8.10 -11.69
N THR A 90 -14.09 8.45 -12.88
CA THR A 90 -14.83 8.29 -14.12
C THR A 90 -14.13 7.25 -14.97
N ILE A 91 -14.87 6.22 -15.35
CA ILE A 91 -14.41 5.20 -16.29
C ILE A 91 -14.28 5.85 -17.68
N PRO A 92 -13.12 5.79 -18.35
CA PRO A 92 -12.97 6.34 -19.69
C PRO A 92 -13.87 5.64 -20.71
N GLU A 93 -14.35 6.38 -21.72
CA GLU A 93 -15.05 5.83 -22.88
C GLU A 93 -14.08 5.17 -23.87
N GLU A 94 -13.38 4.14 -23.40
CA GLU A 94 -12.37 3.40 -24.16
C GLU A 94 -12.66 1.88 -24.12
N ASP A 95 -12.04 1.13 -25.02
CA ASP A 95 -12.15 -0.33 -25.07
C ASP A 95 -11.67 -0.99 -23.77
N ILE A 96 -12.25 -2.16 -23.46
CA ILE A 96 -11.90 -2.95 -22.28
C ILE A 96 -10.93 -4.05 -22.70
N TYR A 97 -9.76 -4.06 -22.08
CA TYR A 97 -8.73 -5.07 -22.30
C TYR A 97 -8.70 -6.03 -21.10
N VAL A 98 -8.85 -7.33 -21.35
CA VAL A 98 -8.73 -8.34 -20.29
C VAL A 98 -7.27 -8.70 -20.09
N LEU A 99 -6.68 -8.25 -18.98
CA LEU A 99 -5.29 -8.50 -18.61
C LEU A 99 -5.11 -9.82 -17.85
N TRP A 100 -6.14 -10.25 -17.13
CA TRP A 100 -6.21 -11.55 -16.45
C TRP A 100 -7.63 -12.10 -16.52
N PRO A 101 -7.83 -13.40 -16.79
CA PRO A 101 -9.15 -14.00 -16.91
C PRO A 101 -10.05 -13.70 -15.71
N LEU A 102 -11.30 -13.35 -15.97
CA LEU A 102 -12.28 -13.05 -14.94
C LEU A 102 -12.91 -14.34 -14.40
N LEU A 103 -13.27 -14.33 -13.11
CA LEU A 103 -14.13 -15.36 -12.54
C LEU A 103 -15.49 -15.36 -13.28
N SER A 104 -16.04 -16.53 -13.58
CA SER A 104 -17.25 -16.65 -14.41
C SER A 104 -18.46 -15.88 -13.87
N THR A 105 -18.56 -15.68 -12.55
CA THR A 105 -19.58 -14.81 -11.96
C THR A 105 -19.39 -13.35 -12.34
N LEU A 106 -18.14 -12.84 -12.32
CA LEU A 106 -17.80 -11.49 -12.76
C LEU A 106 -17.98 -11.29 -14.26
N GLU A 107 -17.63 -12.29 -15.08
CA GLU A 107 -17.92 -12.30 -16.52
C GLU A 107 -19.41 -12.06 -16.80
N ASN A 108 -20.27 -12.84 -16.12
CA ASN A 108 -21.72 -12.75 -16.28
C ASN A 108 -22.31 -11.43 -15.78
N VAL A 109 -21.79 -10.89 -14.67
CA VAL A 109 -22.22 -9.62 -14.08
C VAL A 109 -21.81 -8.46 -14.97
N LEU A 110 -20.53 -8.37 -15.32
CA LEU A 110 -19.98 -7.29 -16.12
C LEU A 110 -20.35 -7.39 -17.60
N LYS A 111 -21.03 -8.48 -18.01
CA LYS A 111 -21.33 -8.80 -19.41
C LYS A 111 -20.04 -8.84 -20.24
N ILE A 112 -19.01 -9.46 -19.68
CA ILE A 112 -17.77 -9.73 -20.39
C ILE A 112 -17.83 -11.19 -20.82
N THR A 113 -17.81 -11.43 -22.14
CA THR A 113 -17.90 -12.78 -22.70
C THR A 113 -16.73 -13.64 -22.21
N PRO A 114 -16.92 -14.93 -21.87
CA PRO A 114 -15.85 -15.79 -21.36
C PRO A 114 -14.71 -15.86 -22.37
N THR A 115 -13.54 -15.32 -22.05
CA THR A 115 -12.45 -15.26 -23.03
C THR A 115 -11.05 -15.27 -22.42
N VAL A 116 -10.15 -15.89 -23.17
CA VAL A 116 -8.71 -16.04 -22.91
C VAL A 116 -8.05 -14.66 -22.70
N THR A 117 -6.96 -14.61 -21.94
CA THR A 117 -6.13 -13.41 -21.71
C THR A 117 -5.82 -12.68 -23.02
N GLY A 118 -5.98 -11.35 -23.06
CA GLY A 118 -5.65 -10.51 -24.21
C GLY A 118 -6.80 -10.14 -25.14
N VAL A 119 -8.05 -10.48 -24.80
CA VAL A 119 -9.23 -10.07 -25.58
C VAL A 119 -9.61 -8.60 -25.32
N VAL A 120 -10.06 -7.95 -26.40
CA VAL A 120 -10.51 -6.55 -26.43
C VAL A 120 -12.02 -6.52 -26.64
N ILE A 121 -12.74 -5.85 -25.73
CA ILE A 121 -14.19 -5.64 -25.83
C ILE A 121 -14.43 -4.23 -26.34
N GLN A 122 -15.24 -4.12 -27.39
CA GLN A 122 -15.44 -2.88 -28.14
C GLN A 122 -16.93 -2.52 -28.26
N ASN A 123 -17.20 -1.32 -28.76
CA ASN A 123 -18.54 -0.85 -29.18
C ASN A 123 -19.60 -0.93 -28.05
N GLU A 124 -20.82 -1.34 -28.41
CA GLU A 124 -21.98 -1.42 -27.51
C GLU A 124 -21.70 -2.31 -26.28
N GLN A 125 -21.00 -3.44 -26.48
CA GLN A 125 -20.66 -4.34 -25.39
C GLN A 125 -19.76 -3.68 -24.35
N ALA A 126 -18.77 -2.91 -24.81
CA ALA A 126 -17.87 -2.17 -23.93
C ALA A 126 -18.64 -1.07 -23.18
N SER A 127 -19.56 -0.37 -23.84
CA SER A 127 -20.44 0.64 -23.21
C SER A 127 -21.30 0.04 -22.10
N ILE A 128 -21.96 -1.10 -22.35
CA ILE A 128 -22.76 -1.82 -21.35
C ILE A 128 -21.89 -2.22 -20.15
N SER A 129 -20.73 -2.83 -20.42
CA SER A 129 -19.81 -3.30 -19.38
C SER A 129 -19.28 -2.14 -18.52
N ARG A 130 -18.93 -1.01 -19.14
CA ARG A 130 -18.50 0.22 -18.45
C ARG A 130 -19.61 0.79 -17.58
N SER A 131 -20.84 0.84 -18.08
CA SER A 131 -22.00 1.32 -17.32
C SER A 131 -22.27 0.46 -16.08
N ILE A 132 -22.22 -0.87 -16.23
CA ILE A 132 -22.38 -1.81 -15.11
C ILE A 132 -21.27 -1.61 -14.09
N LEU A 133 -20.00 -1.58 -14.52
CA LEU A 133 -18.87 -1.36 -13.63
C LEU A 133 -19.00 -0.02 -12.88
N SER A 134 -19.35 1.06 -13.58
CA SER A 134 -19.58 2.38 -12.98
C SER A 134 -20.64 2.32 -11.88
N ASN A 135 -21.78 1.67 -12.13
CA ASN A 135 -22.84 1.48 -11.15
C ASN A 135 -22.36 0.69 -9.92
N LEU A 136 -21.59 -0.38 -10.12
CA LEU A 136 -21.01 -1.16 -9.02
C LEU A 136 -20.04 -0.32 -8.17
N LEU A 137 -19.20 0.50 -8.80
CA LEU A 137 -18.27 1.37 -8.09
C LEU A 137 -18.99 2.44 -7.27
N VAL A 138 -20.07 3.02 -7.81
CA VAL A 138 -20.88 4.04 -7.11
C VAL A 138 -21.65 3.46 -5.92
N GLN A 139 -22.12 2.22 -6.04
CA GLN A 139 -22.87 1.53 -4.98
C GLN A 139 -21.96 0.87 -3.93
N GLY A 140 -20.69 0.63 -4.29
CA GLY A 140 -19.72 -0.05 -3.45
C GLY A 140 -19.28 0.74 -2.22
N GLU A 141 -18.68 0.03 -1.28
CA GLU A 141 -18.08 0.60 -0.07
C GLU A 141 -16.62 0.97 -0.33
N LEU A 142 -16.27 2.24 -0.18
CA LEU A 142 -14.88 2.70 -0.30
C LEU A 142 -14.07 2.26 0.93
N LEU A 143 -13.14 1.33 0.75
CA LEU A 143 -12.29 0.81 1.82
C LEU A 143 -10.99 1.61 1.96
N TYR A 144 -10.44 2.09 0.85
CA TYR A 144 -9.18 2.83 0.82
C TYR A 144 -9.12 3.78 -0.37
N GLN A 145 -8.52 4.95 -0.17
CA GLN A 145 -8.22 5.92 -1.23
C GLN A 145 -6.91 6.65 -0.93
N TYR A 146 -5.99 6.64 -1.90
CA TYR A 146 -4.78 7.45 -1.84
C TYR A 146 -4.34 7.87 -3.25
N ALA A 147 -4.24 9.18 -3.48
CA ALA A 147 -3.95 9.76 -4.79
C ALA A 147 -4.88 9.18 -5.88
N VAL A 148 -4.34 8.45 -6.85
CA VAL A 148 -5.09 7.80 -7.94
C VAL A 148 -5.49 6.35 -7.62
N ARG A 149 -5.15 5.83 -6.44
CA ARG A 149 -5.44 4.46 -6.04
C ARG A 149 -6.71 4.42 -5.20
N ALA A 150 -7.57 3.44 -5.46
CA ALA A 150 -8.74 3.18 -4.63
C ALA A 150 -9.01 1.68 -4.50
N VAL A 151 -9.62 1.30 -3.38
CA VAL A 151 -10.11 -0.06 -3.13
C VAL A 151 -11.57 0.05 -2.74
N ILE A 152 -12.44 -0.59 -3.52
CA ILE A 152 -13.89 -0.53 -3.35
C ILE A 152 -14.42 -1.95 -3.23
N ARG A 153 -15.21 -2.20 -2.19
CA ARG A 153 -15.96 -3.46 -2.05
C ARG A 153 -17.25 -3.35 -2.85
N ILE A 154 -17.35 -4.12 -3.93
CA ILE A 154 -18.47 -4.10 -4.86
C ILE A 154 -19.48 -5.23 -4.61
N PHE A 155 -19.05 -6.28 -3.92
CA PHE A 155 -19.89 -7.38 -3.41
C PHE A 155 -19.40 -7.81 -2.02
N PRO A 156 -20.19 -8.58 -1.24
CA PRO A 156 -19.77 -9.04 0.08
C PRO A 156 -18.40 -9.72 0.10
N ASP A 157 -18.05 -10.43 -0.95
CA ASP A 157 -16.83 -11.22 -1.09
C ASP A 157 -15.86 -10.70 -2.16
N ILE A 158 -16.14 -9.56 -2.81
CA ILE A 158 -15.32 -9.03 -3.91
C ILE A 158 -14.96 -7.57 -3.69
N VAL A 159 -13.66 -7.27 -3.78
CA VAL A 159 -13.13 -5.91 -3.90
C VAL A 159 -12.54 -5.68 -5.29
N VAL A 160 -12.61 -4.43 -5.72
CA VAL A 160 -11.91 -3.94 -6.91
C VAL A 160 -10.87 -2.90 -6.49
N LYS A 161 -9.62 -3.17 -6.85
CA LYS A 161 -8.52 -2.20 -6.76
C LYS A 161 -8.43 -1.44 -8.08
N ILE A 162 -8.43 -0.11 -7.98
CA ILE A 162 -8.35 0.81 -9.11
C ILE A 162 -7.02 1.54 -9.04
N ASN A 163 -6.23 1.50 -10.11
CA ASN A 163 -4.97 2.24 -10.19
C ASN A 163 -4.62 2.59 -11.66
N LYS A 164 -3.54 3.37 -11.85
CA LYS A 164 -2.99 3.72 -13.17
C LYS A 164 -1.77 2.87 -13.52
N SER A 165 -1.90 1.55 -13.45
CA SER A 165 -0.83 0.59 -13.75
C SER A 165 -1.40 -0.61 -14.50
N CYS A 166 -0.68 -1.11 -15.50
CA CYS A 166 -1.02 -2.36 -16.20
C CYS A 166 -0.28 -3.57 -15.62
N ASP A 167 0.33 -3.38 -14.46
CA ASP A 167 1.19 -4.34 -13.80
C ASP A 167 0.39 -5.50 -13.22
N THR A 168 0.66 -6.70 -13.73
CA THR A 168 -0.05 -7.92 -13.37
C THR A 168 0.61 -8.68 -12.22
N THR A 169 1.64 -8.13 -11.56
CA THR A 169 2.35 -8.81 -10.47
C THR A 169 1.40 -9.33 -9.39
N GLU A 170 0.49 -8.50 -8.89
CA GLU A 170 -0.40 -8.90 -7.79
C GLU A 170 -1.24 -10.13 -8.15
N VAL A 171 -1.93 -10.13 -9.30
CA VAL A 171 -2.77 -11.27 -9.70
C VAL A 171 -1.96 -12.55 -9.93
N HIS A 172 -0.75 -12.44 -10.48
CA HIS A 172 0.13 -13.59 -10.69
C HIS A 172 0.64 -14.18 -9.38
N VAL A 173 1.10 -13.33 -8.45
CA VAL A 173 1.62 -13.78 -7.15
C VAL A 173 0.49 -14.42 -6.34
N LEU A 174 -0.68 -13.80 -6.29
CA LEU A 174 -1.85 -14.37 -5.61
C LEU A 174 -2.26 -15.71 -6.22
N HIS A 175 -2.29 -15.81 -7.55
CA HIS A 175 -2.61 -17.06 -8.23
C HIS A 175 -1.60 -18.16 -7.87
N HIS A 176 -0.31 -17.85 -7.97
CA HIS A 176 0.78 -18.77 -7.64
C HIS A 176 0.72 -19.26 -6.18
N ILE A 177 0.40 -18.36 -5.23
CA ILE A 177 0.20 -18.75 -3.82
C ILE A 177 -0.92 -19.78 -3.70
N HIS A 178 -2.09 -19.51 -4.28
CA HIS A 178 -3.25 -20.40 -4.18
C HIS A 178 -3.09 -21.71 -4.94
N GLU A 179 -2.26 -21.75 -5.99
CA GLU A 179 -1.89 -22.99 -6.67
C GLU A 179 -1.06 -23.93 -5.77
N HIS A 180 -0.28 -23.39 -4.82
CA HIS A 180 0.70 -24.18 -4.05
C HIS A 180 0.40 -24.29 -2.55
N SER A 181 -0.40 -23.39 -1.97
CA SER A 181 -0.77 -23.44 -0.56
C SER A 181 -2.17 -22.89 -0.30
N GLN A 182 -2.88 -23.53 0.64
CA GLN A 182 -4.15 -23.07 1.19
C GLN A 182 -3.99 -22.47 2.60
N ASN A 183 -2.77 -22.47 3.13
CA ASN A 183 -2.46 -22.04 4.51
C ASN A 183 -2.01 -20.58 4.60
N ILE A 184 -1.65 -19.97 3.47
CA ILE A 184 -1.23 -18.56 3.41
C ILE A 184 -2.50 -17.71 3.25
N PRO A 185 -2.84 -16.83 4.21
CA PRO A 185 -4.05 -16.03 4.15
C PRO A 185 -3.86 -14.87 3.17
N ALA A 186 -3.94 -15.12 1.86
CA ALA A 186 -3.82 -14.12 0.81
C ALA A 186 -5.14 -13.99 0.01
N PRO A 187 -5.47 -12.80 -0.54
CA PRO A 187 -6.65 -12.65 -1.39
C PRO A 187 -6.66 -13.62 -2.59
N ILE A 188 -7.83 -14.08 -3.01
CA ILE A 188 -7.98 -14.89 -4.22
C ILE A 188 -8.14 -13.94 -5.41
N PRO A 189 -7.37 -14.11 -6.50
CA PRO A 189 -7.51 -13.27 -7.68
C PRO A 189 -8.74 -13.70 -8.48
N PHE A 190 -9.62 -12.75 -8.77
CA PHE A 190 -10.84 -12.96 -9.55
C PHE A 190 -10.81 -12.31 -10.94
N GLY A 191 -9.75 -11.58 -11.29
CA GLY A 191 -9.61 -11.00 -12.62
C GLY A 191 -8.92 -9.65 -12.66
N MET A 192 -8.51 -9.24 -13.85
CA MET A 192 -7.96 -7.90 -14.08
C MET A 192 -8.33 -7.39 -15.46
N ILE A 193 -8.90 -6.19 -15.53
CA ILE A 193 -9.19 -5.50 -16.79
C ILE A 193 -8.52 -4.12 -16.82
N LYS A 194 -8.33 -3.59 -18.03
CA LYS A 194 -7.82 -2.25 -18.28
C LYS A 194 -8.79 -1.48 -19.18
N ILE A 195 -9.00 -0.21 -18.85
CA ILE A 195 -9.81 0.73 -19.63
C ILE A 195 -9.03 2.04 -19.68
N GLY A 196 -8.51 2.38 -20.87
CA GLY A 196 -7.55 3.46 -21.06
C GLY A 196 -6.32 3.29 -20.18
N LYS A 197 -6.01 4.30 -19.36
CA LYS A 197 -4.87 4.26 -18.42
C LYS A 197 -5.16 3.59 -17.07
N TRP A 198 -6.40 3.13 -16.85
CA TRP A 198 -6.83 2.57 -15.57
C TRP A 198 -6.88 1.06 -15.63
N SER A 199 -6.46 0.42 -14.55
CA SER A 199 -6.72 -1.01 -14.31
C SER A 199 -7.69 -1.20 -13.16
N TYR A 200 -8.41 -2.31 -13.23
CA TYR A 200 -9.39 -2.76 -12.26
C TYR A 200 -9.05 -4.21 -11.94
N THR A 201 -8.50 -4.42 -10.75
CA THR A 201 -8.10 -5.74 -10.26
C THR A 201 -9.14 -6.24 -9.28
N PHE A 202 -9.81 -7.33 -9.62
CA PHE A 202 -10.84 -7.96 -8.81
C PHE A 202 -10.21 -9.07 -7.97
N ILE A 203 -10.38 -9.00 -6.65
CA ILE A 203 -9.86 -10.00 -5.70
C ILE A 203 -10.89 -10.26 -4.61
N SER A 204 -10.72 -11.35 -3.86
CA SER A 204 -11.59 -11.66 -2.72
C SER A 204 -11.46 -10.60 -1.62
N PHE A 205 -12.58 -10.18 -1.04
CA PHE A 205 -12.59 -9.41 0.19
C PHE A 205 -12.19 -10.29 1.37
N ILE A 206 -11.24 -9.83 2.18
CA ILE A 206 -10.89 -10.46 3.45
C ILE A 206 -11.40 -9.59 4.58
N GLN A 207 -12.25 -10.16 5.44
CA GLN A 207 -12.75 -9.49 6.63
C GLN A 207 -11.62 -9.36 7.66
N GLY A 208 -11.44 -8.17 8.22
CA GLY A 208 -10.52 -7.94 9.32
C GLY A 208 -10.26 -6.46 9.59
N VAL A 209 -9.55 -6.20 10.68
CA VAL A 209 -9.05 -4.90 11.08
C VAL A 209 -7.57 -4.80 10.67
N PRO A 210 -7.17 -3.77 9.90
CA PRO A 210 -5.76 -3.50 9.63
C PRO A 210 -4.98 -3.35 10.93
N LEU A 211 -3.87 -4.09 11.04
CA LEU A 211 -3.08 -4.18 12.26
C LEU A 211 -2.50 -2.81 12.65
N ASP A 212 -2.20 -1.94 11.68
CA ASP A 212 -1.70 -0.59 11.93
C ASP A 212 -2.65 0.26 12.79
N ARG A 213 -3.97 0.03 12.71
CA ARG A 213 -4.98 0.77 13.48
C ARG A 213 -4.92 0.47 14.98
N ILE A 214 -4.51 -0.74 15.34
CA ILE A 214 -4.52 -1.21 16.74
C ILE A 214 -3.11 -1.41 17.30
N TRP A 215 -2.08 -1.41 16.45
CA TRP A 215 -0.71 -1.77 16.82
C TRP A 215 -0.17 -0.97 18.01
N GLY A 216 -0.47 0.33 18.04
CA GLY A 216 -0.03 1.23 19.12
C GLY A 216 -0.56 0.86 20.50
N ASP A 217 -1.73 0.23 20.55
CA ASP A 217 -2.45 -0.12 21.78
C ASP A 217 -2.20 -1.57 22.24
N LEU A 218 -1.49 -2.37 21.43
CA LEU A 218 -1.17 -3.75 21.78
C LEU A 218 -0.07 -3.82 22.85
N THR A 219 -0.30 -4.67 23.85
CA THR A 219 0.73 -5.08 24.82
C THR A 219 1.85 -5.88 24.12
N THR A 220 3.04 -5.93 24.72
CA THR A 220 4.19 -6.71 24.23
C THR A 220 3.84 -8.16 23.92
N ASP A 221 3.13 -8.87 24.81
CA ASP A 221 2.78 -10.29 24.59
C ASP A 221 1.90 -10.50 23.35
N ARG A 222 0.96 -9.57 23.13
CA ARG A 222 0.08 -9.55 21.96
C ARG A 222 0.84 -9.23 20.66
N LYS A 223 1.83 -8.34 20.71
CA LYS A 223 2.72 -8.08 19.57
C LYS A 223 3.61 -9.29 19.26
N CYS A 224 4.13 -9.96 20.30
CA CYS A 224 4.85 -11.23 20.16
C CYS A 224 3.97 -12.32 19.53
N TYR A 225 2.71 -12.44 19.96
CA TYR A 225 1.76 -13.39 19.36
C TYR A 225 1.60 -13.17 17.84
N VAL A 226 1.39 -11.92 17.42
CA VAL A 226 1.28 -11.56 16.00
C VAL A 226 2.56 -11.92 15.25
N ARG A 227 3.74 -11.61 15.82
CA ARG A 227 5.03 -11.99 15.25
C ARG A 227 5.15 -13.50 15.02
N GLU A 228 4.74 -14.33 15.98
CA GLU A 228 4.80 -15.79 15.82
C GLU A 228 3.85 -16.31 14.74
N LYS A 229 2.67 -15.70 14.58
CA LYS A 229 1.77 -16.02 13.46
C LYS A 229 2.40 -15.64 12.12
N LEU A 230 3.03 -14.47 12.03
CA LEU A 230 3.75 -14.05 10.83
C LEU A 230 4.96 -14.97 10.54
N ASN A 231 5.68 -15.44 11.56
CA ASN A 231 6.75 -16.43 11.39
C ASN A 231 6.22 -17.69 10.70
N ALA A 232 5.07 -18.21 11.13
CA ALA A 232 4.46 -19.38 10.50
C ALA A 232 4.09 -19.10 9.02
N ILE A 233 3.41 -17.98 8.76
CA ILE A 233 2.97 -17.60 7.40
C ILE A 233 4.16 -17.44 6.45
N PHE A 234 5.19 -16.70 6.85
CA PHE A 234 6.36 -16.45 6.00
C PHE A 234 7.27 -17.66 5.86
N THR A 235 7.28 -18.57 6.84
CA THR A 235 7.94 -19.87 6.68
C THR A 235 7.26 -20.70 5.60
N GLU A 236 5.92 -20.73 5.58
CA GLU A 236 5.14 -21.40 4.53
C GLU A 236 5.37 -20.73 3.16
N LEU A 237 5.30 -19.40 3.10
CA LEU A 237 5.55 -18.64 1.88
C LEU A 237 6.91 -18.98 1.26
N ARG A 238 7.97 -19.02 2.08
CA ARG A 238 9.34 -19.32 1.61
C ARG A 238 9.55 -20.76 1.16
N ARG A 239 8.61 -21.67 1.43
CA ARG A 239 8.64 -23.06 0.91
C ARG A 239 8.05 -23.17 -0.50
N LEU A 240 7.29 -22.18 -0.95
CA LEU A 240 6.73 -22.19 -2.29
C LEU A 240 7.86 -22.11 -3.33
N PRO A 241 7.72 -22.79 -4.48
CA PRO A 241 8.63 -22.56 -5.60
C PRO A 241 8.53 -21.10 -6.08
N GLY A 242 9.53 -20.63 -6.83
CA GLY A 242 9.41 -19.34 -7.52
C GLY A 242 8.28 -19.35 -8.56
N PRO A 243 7.69 -18.18 -8.90
CA PRO A 243 6.54 -18.11 -9.80
C PRO A 243 6.93 -18.25 -11.28
N SER A 244 8.21 -18.04 -11.62
CA SER A 244 8.76 -18.28 -12.96
C SER A 244 9.32 -19.69 -13.09
N LYS A 245 8.94 -20.41 -14.15
CA LYS A 245 9.49 -21.74 -14.48
C LYS A 245 10.95 -21.66 -14.93
N GLU A 246 11.34 -20.54 -15.51
CA GLU A 246 12.69 -20.24 -15.99
C GLU A 246 13.61 -19.77 -14.85
N GLY A 247 13.08 -19.55 -13.64
CA GLY A 247 13.84 -19.09 -12.49
C GLY A 247 14.09 -17.57 -12.48
N TYR A 248 13.31 -16.78 -13.23
CA TYR A 248 13.41 -15.32 -13.18
C TYR A 248 12.94 -14.78 -11.82
N LEU A 249 13.64 -13.77 -11.32
CA LEU A 249 13.28 -12.98 -10.15
C LEU A 249 12.15 -12.00 -10.47
N GLY A 250 11.49 -11.51 -9.42
CA GLY A 250 10.37 -10.60 -9.51
C GLY A 250 9.02 -11.32 -9.51
N GLY A 251 7.98 -10.60 -9.93
CA GLY A 251 6.62 -11.13 -10.05
C GLY A 251 5.91 -10.63 -11.30
N GLY A 252 4.80 -11.26 -11.67
CA GLY A 252 4.09 -11.00 -12.92
C GLY A 252 4.54 -11.87 -14.09
N THR A 253 3.92 -11.68 -15.26
CA THR A 253 4.34 -12.31 -16.52
C THR A 253 4.40 -11.27 -17.64
N PRO A 254 5.59 -10.98 -18.21
CA PRO A 254 6.90 -11.50 -17.76
C PRO A 254 7.25 -11.02 -16.34
N PRO A 255 8.04 -11.80 -15.56
CA PRO A 255 8.48 -11.38 -14.23
C PRO A 255 9.26 -10.07 -14.27
N ILE A 256 8.87 -9.14 -13.40
CA ILE A 256 9.53 -7.86 -13.22
C ILE A 256 9.97 -7.67 -11.78
N CYS A 257 11.22 -7.25 -11.59
CA CYS A 257 11.74 -6.85 -10.29
C CYS A 257 11.35 -5.41 -10.01
N LYS A 258 10.92 -5.15 -8.77
CA LYS A 258 10.60 -3.82 -8.28
C LYS A 258 11.57 -3.44 -7.18
N GLY A 259 12.01 -2.19 -7.20
CA GLY A 259 12.92 -1.64 -6.20
C GLY A 259 12.80 -0.13 -6.10
N GLY A 260 13.78 0.49 -5.46
CA GLY A 260 13.94 1.94 -5.45
C GLY A 260 13.83 2.59 -4.07
N HIS A 261 14.66 3.62 -3.88
CA HIS A 261 14.76 4.36 -2.62
C HIS A 261 13.68 5.45 -2.50
N ARG A 262 13.57 6.31 -3.53
CA ARG A 262 12.66 7.46 -3.58
C ARG A 262 11.53 7.29 -4.59
N PHE A 263 11.79 6.63 -5.72
CA PHE A 263 10.82 6.33 -6.77
C PHE A 263 10.78 4.84 -7.06
N THR A 264 9.63 4.35 -7.53
CA THR A 264 9.48 2.95 -7.93
C THR A 264 10.33 2.68 -9.17
N LYS A 265 11.29 1.77 -9.04
CA LYS A 265 12.14 1.26 -10.11
C LYS A 265 11.60 -0.09 -10.57
N ILE A 266 11.55 -0.31 -11.88
CA ILE A 266 11.10 -1.57 -12.49
C ILE A 266 12.19 -2.06 -13.43
N SER A 267 12.50 -3.36 -13.39
CA SER A 267 13.49 -3.95 -14.29
C SER A 267 13.03 -3.87 -15.75
N SER A 268 13.93 -3.46 -16.64
CA SER A 268 13.68 -3.37 -18.08
C SER A 268 13.82 -4.73 -18.80
N SER A 269 14.46 -5.70 -18.16
CA SER A 269 14.68 -7.06 -18.66
C SER A 269 14.53 -8.10 -17.55
N PRO A 270 14.30 -9.39 -17.90
CA PRO A 270 14.26 -10.47 -16.91
C PRO A 270 15.58 -10.59 -16.15
N ILE A 271 15.49 -10.76 -14.82
CA ILE A 271 16.62 -10.93 -13.92
C ILE A 271 16.69 -12.40 -13.50
N VAL A 272 17.83 -13.07 -13.69
CA VAL A 272 17.96 -14.53 -13.42
C VAL A 272 18.70 -14.88 -12.13
N ASN A 273 19.40 -13.93 -11.51
CA ASN A 273 20.16 -14.17 -10.28
C ASN A 273 20.41 -12.89 -9.48
N GLU A 274 20.93 -13.06 -8.27
CA GLU A 274 21.22 -11.94 -7.37
C GLU A 274 22.29 -10.98 -7.93
N THR A 275 23.30 -11.46 -8.67
CA THR A 275 24.29 -10.57 -9.30
C THR A 275 23.64 -9.57 -10.24
N GLN A 276 22.68 -10.02 -11.07
CA GLN A 276 21.89 -9.15 -11.93
C GLN A 276 20.92 -8.28 -11.13
N PHE A 277 20.37 -8.79 -10.03
CA PHE A 277 19.55 -7.99 -9.12
C PHE A 277 20.35 -6.83 -8.51
N ASN A 278 21.59 -7.07 -8.10
CA ASN A 278 22.50 -6.05 -7.60
C ASN A 278 22.82 -5.00 -8.68
N SER A 279 23.05 -5.42 -9.93
CA SER A 279 23.17 -4.48 -11.07
C SER A 279 21.90 -3.65 -11.23
N PHE A 280 20.73 -4.29 -11.15
CA PHE A 280 19.44 -3.61 -11.19
C PHE A 280 19.29 -2.59 -10.06
N LEU A 281 19.75 -2.86 -8.84
CA LEU A 281 19.71 -1.86 -7.75
C LEU A 281 20.60 -0.64 -8.03
N LEU A 282 21.65 -0.79 -8.85
CA LEU A 282 22.64 0.26 -9.15
C LEU A 282 22.42 0.97 -10.50
N ASP A 283 21.51 0.48 -11.35
CA ASP A 283 21.37 0.90 -12.77
C ASP A 283 21.04 2.40 -12.97
N ASP A 284 20.47 3.05 -11.96
CA ASP A 284 20.12 4.48 -11.94
C ASP A 284 21.13 5.32 -11.16
N SER A 285 22.29 4.76 -10.82
CA SER A 285 23.29 5.49 -10.05
C SER A 285 23.99 6.57 -10.87
N TRP A 286 24.46 7.62 -10.19
CA TRP A 286 25.35 8.65 -10.78
C TRP A 286 26.83 8.28 -10.69
N LEU A 287 27.16 7.06 -10.24
CA LEU A 287 28.54 6.60 -10.08
C LEU A 287 29.25 6.44 -11.44
N GLU A 288 30.54 6.77 -11.45
CA GLU A 288 31.42 6.48 -12.58
C GLU A 288 31.69 4.97 -12.70
N PRO A 289 32.02 4.43 -13.90
CA PRO A 289 32.14 2.98 -14.12
C PRO A 289 33.04 2.23 -13.13
N ALA A 290 34.19 2.81 -12.74
CA ALA A 290 35.09 2.19 -11.76
C ALA A 290 34.51 2.14 -10.33
N GLN A 291 33.75 3.18 -9.94
CA GLN A 291 33.07 3.23 -8.64
C GLN A 291 31.90 2.24 -8.62
N LEU A 292 31.12 2.19 -9.71
CA LEU A 292 30.04 1.24 -9.89
C LEU A 292 30.54 -0.20 -9.77
N GLN A 293 31.64 -0.53 -10.47
CA GLN A 293 32.28 -1.85 -10.38
C GLN A 293 32.73 -2.16 -8.96
N TYR A 294 33.38 -1.21 -8.28
CA TYR A 294 33.83 -1.40 -6.89
C TYR A 294 32.66 -1.67 -5.94
N VAL A 295 31.57 -0.90 -6.03
CA VAL A 295 30.36 -1.11 -5.23
C VAL A 295 29.75 -2.47 -5.55
N GLN A 296 29.61 -2.82 -6.83
CA GLN A 296 29.04 -4.10 -7.25
C GLN A 296 29.84 -5.30 -6.71
N MET A 297 31.18 -5.23 -6.72
CA MET A 297 32.04 -6.26 -6.13
C MET A 297 31.93 -6.37 -4.60
N SER A 298 31.36 -5.36 -3.95
CA SER A 298 31.16 -5.32 -2.49
C SER A 298 29.80 -5.88 -2.05
N LEU A 299 28.92 -6.20 -2.99
CA LEU A 299 27.59 -6.75 -2.71
C LEU A 299 27.63 -8.29 -2.73
N PRO A 300 27.11 -8.97 -1.69
CA PRO A 300 26.89 -10.42 -1.74
C PRO A 300 26.00 -10.82 -2.92
N SER A 301 26.14 -12.06 -3.39
CA SER A 301 25.39 -12.58 -4.54
C SER A 301 25.04 -14.07 -4.42
N ASP A 302 25.12 -14.61 -3.21
CA ASP A 302 24.96 -16.01 -2.84
C ASP A 302 23.73 -16.28 -1.96
N HIS A 303 22.85 -15.30 -1.80
CA HIS A 303 21.61 -15.48 -1.06
C HIS A 303 20.65 -16.41 -1.81
N ARG A 304 19.83 -17.12 -1.03
CA ARG A 304 18.75 -17.93 -1.58
C ARG A 304 17.70 -17.03 -2.23
N ILE A 305 17.15 -17.47 -3.36
CA ILE A 305 15.98 -16.84 -3.98
C ILE A 305 14.72 -17.50 -3.41
N VAL A 306 13.85 -16.69 -2.80
CA VAL A 306 12.63 -17.14 -2.12
C VAL A 306 11.44 -16.24 -2.47
N MET A 307 10.23 -16.73 -2.23
CA MET A 307 9.05 -15.88 -2.30
C MET A 307 9.05 -14.83 -1.18
N THR A 308 8.76 -13.58 -1.57
CA THR A 308 8.64 -12.43 -0.68
C THR A 308 7.33 -11.69 -0.95
N HIS A 309 6.75 -11.08 0.09
CA HIS A 309 5.67 -10.12 -0.01
C HIS A 309 6.16 -8.78 -0.58
N GLY A 310 7.34 -8.31 -0.16
CA GLY A 310 7.98 -7.10 -0.69
C GLY A 310 7.47 -5.77 -0.11
N ASP A 311 6.31 -5.75 0.57
CA ASP A 311 5.81 -4.60 1.34
C ASP A 311 5.17 -5.02 2.68
N LEU A 312 5.86 -5.84 3.47
CA LEU A 312 5.35 -6.26 4.77
C LEU A 312 5.35 -5.10 5.77
N CYS A 313 4.16 -4.61 6.09
CA CYS A 313 3.94 -3.63 7.15
C CYS A 313 2.57 -3.82 7.82
N PRO A 314 2.32 -3.23 9.00
CA PRO A 314 1.07 -3.43 9.73
C PRO A 314 -0.19 -3.02 8.95
N LEU A 315 -0.08 -2.11 7.98
CA LEU A 315 -1.20 -1.68 7.14
C LEU A 315 -1.69 -2.83 6.23
N ASN A 316 -0.78 -3.74 5.87
CA ASN A 316 -1.02 -4.84 4.94
C ASN A 316 -1.33 -6.16 5.65
N ILE A 317 -1.50 -6.12 6.98
CA ILE A 317 -1.87 -7.28 7.80
C ILE A 317 -3.26 -7.04 8.38
N LEU A 318 -4.18 -7.97 8.14
CA LEU A 318 -5.53 -7.97 8.69
C LEU A 318 -5.62 -8.98 9.83
N VAL A 319 -6.19 -8.56 10.96
CA VAL A 319 -6.55 -9.44 12.07
C VAL A 319 -8.06 -9.52 12.24
N GLU A 320 -8.56 -10.59 12.85
CA GLU A 320 -9.99 -10.82 13.02
C GLU A 320 -10.71 -9.67 13.71
N SER A 321 -10.15 -9.14 14.81
CA SER A 321 -10.69 -7.97 15.51
C SER A 321 -9.63 -7.29 16.40
N GLU A 322 -10.01 -6.20 17.07
CA GLU A 322 -9.16 -5.52 18.05
C GLU A 322 -8.80 -6.43 19.25
N HIS A 323 -9.59 -7.47 19.52
CA HIS A 323 -9.42 -8.40 20.63
C HIS A 323 -8.84 -9.76 20.19
N ILE A 324 -9.20 -10.23 18.99
CA ILE A 324 -8.74 -11.51 18.44
C ILE A 324 -7.70 -11.23 17.36
N LEU A 325 -6.44 -11.55 17.64
CA LEU A 325 -5.28 -11.21 16.79
C LEU A 325 -4.90 -12.32 15.81
N ASP A 326 -5.80 -13.25 15.54
CA ASP A 326 -5.57 -14.21 14.46
C ASP A 326 -5.55 -13.48 13.12
N ILE A 327 -4.50 -13.74 12.34
CA ILE A 327 -4.27 -13.08 11.06
C ILE A 327 -5.24 -13.67 10.05
N THR A 328 -6.17 -12.85 9.57
CA THR A 328 -7.15 -13.24 8.56
C THR A 328 -6.67 -12.96 7.14
N GLY A 329 -5.70 -12.06 6.98
CA GLY A 329 -5.19 -11.68 5.66
C GLY A 329 -3.83 -11.01 5.68
N VAL A 330 -3.02 -11.30 4.68
CA VAL A 330 -1.88 -10.49 4.22
C VAL A 330 -2.24 -9.99 2.83
N VAL A 331 -2.35 -8.68 2.67
CA VAL A 331 -2.88 -8.01 1.47
C VAL A 331 -1.82 -7.12 0.83
N ASP A 332 -2.09 -6.68 -0.40
CA ASP A 332 -1.23 -5.78 -1.17
C ASP A 332 0.07 -6.42 -1.69
N TRP A 333 -0.11 -7.47 -2.50
CA TRP A 333 0.97 -8.24 -3.11
C TRP A 333 1.53 -7.58 -4.39
N GLU A 334 1.35 -6.27 -4.58
CA GLU A 334 1.82 -5.57 -5.78
C GLU A 334 3.34 -5.56 -5.91
N THR A 335 4.07 -5.75 -4.81
CA THR A 335 5.55 -5.86 -4.79
C THR A 335 6.05 -7.29 -4.57
N GLY A 336 5.14 -8.26 -4.52
CA GLY A 336 5.47 -9.67 -4.28
C GLY A 336 6.20 -10.33 -5.44
N GLY A 337 6.89 -11.42 -5.15
CA GLY A 337 7.61 -12.21 -6.16
C GLY A 337 8.76 -13.01 -5.58
N ALA A 338 9.62 -13.54 -6.46
CA ALA A 338 10.84 -14.24 -6.09
C ALA A 338 12.03 -13.26 -6.02
N TYR A 339 12.65 -13.13 -4.85
CA TYR A 339 13.75 -12.20 -4.61
C TYR A 339 14.82 -12.85 -3.71
N PRO A 340 16.02 -12.28 -3.60
CA PRO A 340 16.98 -12.66 -2.55
C PRO A 340 16.32 -12.61 -1.16
N GLU A 341 16.59 -13.60 -0.32
CA GLU A 341 15.91 -13.78 0.98
C GLU A 341 16.01 -12.58 1.94
N TYR A 342 17.02 -11.72 1.78
CA TYR A 342 17.14 -10.49 2.56
C TYR A 342 16.12 -9.43 2.18
N TRP A 343 15.54 -9.50 0.98
CA TRP A 343 14.73 -8.43 0.38
C TRP A 343 13.46 -8.15 1.18
N GLU A 344 12.86 -9.19 1.77
CA GLU A 344 11.71 -9.02 2.67
C GLU A 344 12.09 -8.18 3.90
N TYR A 345 13.19 -8.53 4.57
CA TYR A 345 13.66 -7.80 5.74
C TYR A 345 13.99 -6.34 5.40
N VAL A 346 14.69 -6.10 4.29
CA VAL A 346 15.06 -4.74 3.86
C VAL A 346 13.82 -3.87 3.67
N ASN A 347 12.79 -4.36 2.99
CA ASN A 347 11.56 -3.59 2.76
C ASN A 347 10.71 -3.42 4.04
N ALA A 348 10.55 -4.48 4.83
CA ALA A 348 9.80 -4.43 6.09
C ALA A 348 10.46 -3.53 7.15
N PHE A 349 11.79 -3.57 7.23
CA PHE A 349 12.56 -2.71 8.13
C PHE A 349 12.51 -1.25 7.67
N LYS A 350 12.66 -0.99 6.36
CA LYS A 350 12.48 0.36 5.78
C LYS A 350 11.10 0.94 6.11
N SER A 351 10.03 0.15 5.92
CA SER A 351 8.65 0.60 6.14
C SER A 351 8.36 0.91 7.62
N SER A 352 9.13 0.33 8.56
CA SER A 352 8.98 0.55 10.00
C SER A 352 9.23 2.00 10.43
N PHE A 353 10.04 2.76 9.71
CA PHE A 353 10.38 4.15 10.07
C PHE A 353 9.32 5.18 9.64
N ASN A 354 8.28 4.76 8.92
CA ASN A 354 7.19 5.63 8.44
C ASN A 354 6.06 5.74 9.48
N ASN A 355 6.35 6.25 10.67
CA ASN A 355 5.39 6.39 11.78
C ASN A 355 4.74 5.05 12.22
N ARG A 356 5.51 3.95 12.25
CA ARG A 356 5.00 2.62 12.64
C ARG A 356 5.41 2.20 14.05
N GLY A 357 5.71 3.18 14.92
CA GLY A 357 6.04 2.94 16.33
C GLY A 357 7.21 1.98 16.51
N ASP A 358 6.97 0.90 17.24
CA ASP A 358 7.94 -0.15 17.58
C ASP A 358 7.87 -1.39 16.66
N TRP A 359 7.19 -1.30 15.49
CA TRP A 359 7.02 -2.41 14.56
C TRP A 359 8.33 -3.15 14.22
N CYS A 360 9.43 -2.41 14.07
CA CYS A 360 10.74 -2.99 13.77
C CYS A 360 11.24 -4.01 14.81
N LEU A 361 10.73 -3.96 16.05
CA LEU A 361 11.07 -4.91 17.12
C LEU A 361 10.31 -6.24 17.01
N TYR A 362 9.28 -6.30 16.16
CA TYR A 362 8.37 -7.44 16.03
C TYR A 362 8.27 -7.97 14.59
N LEU A 363 9.27 -7.66 13.76
CA LEU A 363 9.42 -8.33 12.47
C LEU A 363 9.52 -9.86 12.67
N PRO A 364 8.98 -10.68 11.75
CA PRO A 364 9.02 -12.14 11.84
C PRO A 364 10.41 -12.70 11.50
N GLU A 365 11.45 -12.28 12.23
CA GLU A 365 12.86 -12.56 11.93
C GLU A 365 13.20 -14.06 11.92
N ALA A 366 12.45 -14.91 12.61
CA ALA A 366 12.67 -16.36 12.57
C ALA A 366 12.36 -16.95 11.18
N ALA A 367 11.40 -16.34 10.46
CA ALA A 367 11.08 -16.72 9.09
C ALA A 367 11.80 -15.85 8.07
N VAL A 368 11.83 -14.53 8.26
CA VAL A 368 12.35 -13.58 7.27
C VAL A 368 13.85 -13.34 7.34
N GLY A 369 14.48 -13.73 8.45
CA GLY A 369 15.89 -13.44 8.76
C GLY A 369 16.10 -12.00 9.18
N ARG A 370 17.32 -11.70 9.65
CA ARG A 370 17.74 -10.36 10.06
C ARG A 370 18.95 -9.92 9.25
N TYR A 371 18.74 -8.98 8.34
CA TYR A 371 19.69 -8.59 7.30
C TYR A 371 20.03 -7.10 7.40
N PHE A 372 20.58 -6.68 8.54
CA PHE A 372 20.88 -5.27 8.80
C PHE A 372 22.03 -4.76 7.91
N ASP A 373 23.00 -5.60 7.60
CA ASP A 373 24.11 -5.24 6.72
C ASP A 373 23.61 -5.01 5.29
N GLU A 374 22.71 -5.85 4.79
CA GLU A 374 22.05 -5.68 3.49
C GLU A 374 21.18 -4.43 3.48
N TYR A 375 20.46 -4.14 4.56
CA TYR A 375 19.73 -2.88 4.71
C TYR A 375 20.66 -1.65 4.70
N ALA A 376 21.81 -1.73 5.37
CA ALA A 376 22.80 -0.65 5.39
C ALA A 376 23.44 -0.45 4.01
N ARG A 377 23.79 -1.54 3.30
CA ARG A 377 24.27 -1.51 1.91
C ARG A 377 23.21 -0.92 0.98
N TYR A 378 21.96 -1.37 1.10
CA TYR A 378 20.83 -0.81 0.37
C TYR A 378 20.74 0.71 0.64
N CYS A 379 20.74 1.16 1.90
CA CYS A 379 20.74 2.59 2.22
C CYS A 379 21.92 3.36 1.62
N ALA A 380 23.11 2.74 1.52
CA ALA A 380 24.25 3.34 0.86
C ALA A 380 24.04 3.47 -0.66
N ILE A 381 23.53 2.43 -1.32
CA ILE A 381 23.14 2.46 -2.74
C ILE A 381 22.19 3.63 -3.02
N GLY A 382 21.21 3.83 -2.13
CA GLY A 382 20.25 4.93 -2.26
C GLY A 382 20.82 6.34 -2.21
N ARG A 383 22.05 6.53 -1.73
CA ARG A 383 22.75 7.82 -1.81
C ARG A 383 23.29 8.11 -3.21
N PHE A 384 23.47 7.06 -4.01
CA PHE A 384 23.99 7.15 -5.37
C PHE A 384 22.89 7.18 -6.43
N ALA A 385 21.63 6.94 -6.06
CA ALA A 385 20.51 6.97 -7.00
C ALA A 385 20.28 8.38 -7.56
N LYS A 386 20.08 8.49 -8.88
CA LYS A 386 19.66 9.73 -9.53
C LYS A 386 18.25 10.12 -9.04
N GLU A 387 18.04 11.42 -8.84
CA GLU A 387 16.73 11.98 -8.46
C GLU A 387 15.71 11.96 -9.60
#